data_AF-A0A495H3I7-F1
#
_entry.id   AF-A0A495H3I7-F1
#
_cell.length_a   1.000
_cell.length_b   1.000
_cell.length_c   1.000
_cell.angle_alpha   90.00
_cell.angle_beta   90.00
_cell.angle_gamma   90.00
#
_symmetry.space_group_name_H-M   'P 1'
#
loop_
_entity.id
_entity.type
_entity.pdbx_description
1 polymer ?
#
loop_
_entity_poly.entity_id
_entity_poly.type
_entity_poly.pdbx_seq_one_letter_code
_entity_poly.pdbx_strand_id
1 'polypeptide(L)'
;MAIINVSAPKEHPVEIKLPAMTEEVKEACEDYMHYIKFILEPAKLEIATTVRKNRVSLHQAFGANLILAHSVDYLKAIRSAAGIKESRANLIKSFDELFAVDGAHISNRKMELIDAVNNALKHIRIKPDRYVDLGDRYGQISFKSLVEHDGRVLCHLEQYRFDYCRAVLLPGLKALSNWNFEDAEGVLKFAMGNIPSSTSDYSSPYDSGDPSEAIDRMVEICSSPCRNCEEQADDCRCSQYIFDGEGGRFEPLHSVSESDFNELMSQISPSYSRA
;
A
#
# COMPACT_ATOMS: atom_id res chain seq x y z
N MET A 1 44.47 -13.50 -20.77
CA MET A 1 43.07 -13.02 -20.66
C MET A 1 42.70 -13.11 -19.20
N ALA A 2 42.67 -11.97 -18.50
CA ALA A 2 42.38 -11.92 -17.07
C ALA A 2 40.86 -11.87 -16.87
N ILE A 3 40.34 -12.79 -16.05
CA ILE A 3 38.93 -12.82 -15.63
C ILE A 3 38.83 -11.86 -14.44
N ILE A 4 38.20 -10.71 -14.64
CA ILE A 4 37.85 -9.78 -13.58
C ILE A 4 36.55 -10.30 -12.97
N ASN A 5 36.65 -10.87 -11.78
CA ASN A 5 35.52 -11.29 -10.96
C ASN A 5 34.98 -10.03 -10.27
N VAL A 6 33.91 -9.43 -10.79
CA VAL A 6 33.24 -8.29 -10.15
C VAL A 6 32.27 -8.87 -9.12
N SER A 7 32.73 -8.96 -7.88
CA SER A 7 31.85 -9.26 -6.75
C SER A 7 30.81 -8.15 -6.61
N ALA A 8 29.53 -8.52 -6.61
CA ALA A 8 28.43 -7.62 -6.26
C ALA A 8 28.67 -7.01 -4.86
N PRO A 9 28.31 -5.73 -4.64
CA PRO A 9 28.44 -5.13 -3.33
C PRO A 9 27.51 -5.87 -2.36
N LYS A 10 28.07 -6.33 -1.23
CA LYS A 10 27.27 -6.75 -0.08
C LYS A 10 26.61 -5.49 0.48
N GLU A 11 25.30 -5.37 0.32
CA GLU A 11 24.51 -4.39 1.06
C GLU A 11 24.60 -4.74 2.54
N HIS A 12 25.39 -3.95 3.28
CA HIS A 12 25.32 -3.96 4.73
C HIS A 12 24.03 -3.24 5.13
N PRO A 13 23.18 -3.82 6.00
CA PRO A 13 22.04 -3.08 6.53
C PRO A 13 22.59 -1.89 7.29
N VAL A 14 22.26 -0.68 6.80
CA VAL A 14 22.57 0.56 7.48
C VAL A 14 21.75 0.54 8.77
N GLU A 15 22.40 0.32 9.90
CA GLU A 15 21.77 0.38 11.21
C GLU A 15 21.34 1.84 11.44
N ILE A 16 20.07 2.14 11.16
CA ILE A 16 19.52 3.48 11.37
C ILE A 16 19.46 3.71 12.88
N LYS A 17 20.42 4.48 13.40
CA LYS A 17 20.43 4.88 14.80
C LYS A 17 19.17 5.69 15.10
N LEU A 18 18.28 5.13 15.91
CA LEU A 18 17.04 5.80 16.28
C LEU A 18 17.34 7.08 17.09
N PRO A 19 16.58 8.15 16.86
CA PRO A 19 16.61 9.34 17.71
C PRO A 19 16.33 8.99 19.17
N ALA A 20 16.84 9.82 20.09
CA ALA A 20 16.51 9.67 21.51
C ALA A 20 15.02 9.92 21.74
N MET A 21 14.40 9.12 22.60
CA MET A 21 13.01 9.28 23.01
C MET A 21 12.90 10.42 24.03
N THR A 22 12.82 11.67 23.55
CA THR A 22 12.49 12.82 24.39
C THR A 22 10.99 12.84 24.70
N GLU A 23 10.55 13.65 25.66
CA GLU A 23 9.12 13.78 25.97
C GLU A 23 8.33 14.29 24.75
N GLU A 24 8.88 15.22 23.96
CA GLU A 24 8.22 15.72 22.76
C GLU A 24 8.07 14.64 21.68
N VAL A 25 9.07 13.77 21.51
CA VAL A 25 9.00 12.64 20.58
C VAL A 25 7.95 11.64 21.06
N LYS A 26 7.93 11.36 22.37
CA LYS A 26 6.98 10.44 22.99
C LYS A 26 5.54 10.93 22.85
N GLU A 27 5.26 12.19 23.17
CA GLU A 27 3.93 12.80 22.99
C GLU A 27 3.46 12.70 21.53
N ALA A 28 4.33 13.06 20.56
CA ALA A 28 3.98 12.96 19.15
C ALA A 28 3.68 11.50 18.70
N CYS A 29 4.39 10.51 19.27
CA CYS A 29 4.12 9.11 19.01
C CYS A 29 2.79 8.65 19.63
N GLU A 30 2.52 9.03 20.89
CA GLU A 30 1.27 8.71 21.58
C GLU A 30 0.05 9.33 20.88
N ASP A 31 0.18 10.56 20.38
CA ASP A 31 -0.84 11.22 19.56
C ASP A 31 -1.14 10.43 18.28
N TYR A 32 -0.11 9.92 17.60
CA TYR A 32 -0.30 9.10 16.41
C TYR A 32 -0.92 7.73 16.73
N MET A 33 -0.55 7.09 17.84
CA MET A 33 -1.21 5.86 18.30
C MET A 33 -2.69 6.09 18.57
N HIS A 34 -3.02 7.21 19.22
CA HIS A 34 -4.39 7.61 19.48
C HIS A 34 -5.14 7.84 18.16
N TYR A 35 -4.52 8.54 17.22
CA TYR A 35 -5.07 8.77 15.88
C TYR A 35 -5.35 7.45 15.13
N ILE A 36 -4.40 6.51 15.14
CA ILE A 36 -4.59 5.20 14.52
C ILE A 36 -5.79 4.48 15.13
N LYS A 37 -5.82 4.36 16.46
CA LYS A 37 -6.82 3.59 17.19
C LYS A 37 -8.24 4.14 17.04
N PHE A 38 -8.39 5.46 17.13
CA PHE A 38 -9.70 6.09 17.25
C PHE A 38 -10.20 6.69 15.93
N ILE A 39 -9.33 6.92 14.95
CA ILE A 39 -9.70 7.56 13.68
C ILE A 39 -9.37 6.66 12.48
N LEU A 40 -8.11 6.25 12.32
CA LEU A 40 -7.65 5.57 11.10
C LEU A 40 -8.22 4.15 10.98
N GLU A 41 -8.18 3.36 12.07
CA GLU A 41 -8.68 1.99 12.09
C GLU A 41 -10.20 1.91 11.89
N PRO A 42 -11.04 2.72 12.58
CA PRO A 42 -12.46 2.80 12.28
C PRO A 42 -12.76 3.19 10.83
N ALA A 43 -12.03 4.18 10.28
CA ALA A 43 -12.20 4.60 8.89
C ALA A 43 -11.85 3.48 7.90
N LYS A 44 -10.78 2.72 8.15
CA LYS A 44 -10.43 1.53 7.37
C LYS A 44 -11.57 0.52 7.38
N LEU A 45 -12.12 0.19 8.55
CA LEU A 45 -13.18 -0.80 8.70
C LEU A 45 -14.47 -0.37 8.00
N GLU A 46 -14.85 0.91 8.13
CA GLU A 46 -16.03 1.48 7.46
C GLU A 46 -15.89 1.42 5.94
N ILE A 47 -14.76 1.91 5.40
CA ILE A 47 -14.50 1.89 3.96
C ILE A 47 -14.39 0.47 3.43
N ALA A 48 -13.71 -0.44 4.12
CA ALA A 48 -13.62 -1.84 3.69
C ALA A 48 -15.02 -2.48 3.62
N THR A 49 -15.89 -2.19 4.58
CA THR A 49 -17.26 -2.71 4.62
C THR A 49 -18.11 -2.15 3.49
N THR A 50 -18.01 -0.86 3.20
CA THR A 50 -18.79 -0.21 2.13
C THR A 50 -18.28 -0.59 0.74
N VAL A 51 -16.97 -0.71 0.55
CA VAL A 51 -16.32 -1.21 -0.67
C VAL A 51 -16.79 -2.62 -1.00
N ARG A 52 -16.72 -3.55 -0.04
CA ARG A 52 -17.19 -4.94 -0.23
C ARG A 52 -18.66 -5.03 -0.66
N LYS A 53 -19.48 -4.09 -0.19
CA LYS A 53 -20.91 -4.02 -0.54
C LYS A 53 -21.19 -3.27 -1.84
N ASN A 54 -20.17 -2.68 -2.48
CA ASN A 54 -20.32 -1.75 -3.60
C ASN A 54 -21.32 -0.64 -3.29
N ARG A 55 -21.13 0.03 -2.15
CA ARG A 55 -22.00 1.13 -1.67
C ARG A 55 -21.18 2.32 -1.16
N VAL A 56 -20.03 2.57 -1.76
CA VAL A 56 -19.21 3.73 -1.42
C VAL A 56 -19.75 4.94 -2.13
N SER A 57 -20.09 5.95 -1.36
CA SER A 57 -20.44 7.26 -1.90
C SER A 57 -19.22 8.16 -2.04
N LEU A 58 -19.30 9.15 -2.94
CA LEU A 58 -18.17 10.05 -3.21
C LEU A 58 -17.66 10.80 -1.96
N HIS A 59 -18.57 11.24 -1.10
CA HIS A 59 -18.20 11.98 0.12
C HIS A 59 -17.50 11.09 1.15
N GLN A 60 -17.86 9.80 1.23
CA GLN A 60 -17.16 8.83 2.08
C GLN A 60 -15.74 8.60 1.59
N ALA A 61 -15.54 8.46 0.27
CA ALA A 61 -14.21 8.31 -0.31
C ALA A 61 -13.33 9.55 -0.03
N PHE A 62 -13.88 10.77 -0.18
CA PHE A 62 -13.15 11.98 0.19
C PHE A 62 -12.84 12.08 1.69
N GLY A 63 -13.79 11.70 2.55
CA GLY A 63 -13.57 11.67 4.00
C GLY A 63 -12.44 10.73 4.40
N ALA A 64 -12.44 9.52 3.86
CA ALA A 64 -11.37 8.56 4.07
C ALA A 64 -10.03 9.03 3.48
N ASN A 65 -10.04 9.65 2.30
CA ASN A 65 -8.85 10.26 1.70
C ASN A 65 -8.25 11.35 2.59
N LEU A 66 -9.10 12.20 3.19
CA LEU A 66 -8.67 13.25 4.11
C LEU A 66 -8.02 12.67 5.36
N ILE A 67 -8.67 11.67 5.98
CA ILE A 67 -8.14 10.94 7.15
C ILE A 67 -6.77 10.36 6.80
N LEU A 68 -6.70 9.60 5.71
CA LEU A 68 -5.45 8.96 5.29
C LEU A 68 -4.33 9.96 4.98
N ALA A 69 -4.65 11.06 4.28
CA ALA A 69 -3.69 12.11 3.98
C ALA A 69 -3.17 12.82 5.25
N HIS A 70 -3.98 12.87 6.31
CA HIS A 70 -3.63 13.51 7.58
C HIS A 70 -2.68 12.65 8.43
N SER A 71 -2.67 11.32 8.26
CA SER A 71 -1.66 10.44 8.88
C SER A 71 -0.22 10.91 8.58
N VAL A 72 0.04 11.43 7.39
CA VAL A 72 1.35 11.98 7.00
C VAL A 72 1.74 13.20 7.84
N ASP A 73 0.78 13.99 8.33
CA ASP A 73 1.08 15.14 9.20
C ASP A 73 1.56 14.68 10.59
N TYR A 74 0.99 13.60 11.14
CA TYR A 74 1.46 12.99 12.38
C TYR A 74 2.87 12.42 12.24
N LEU A 75 3.14 11.72 11.14
CA LEU A 75 4.47 11.18 10.85
C LEU A 75 5.52 12.29 10.71
N LYS A 76 5.14 13.39 10.05
CA LYS A 76 5.98 14.58 9.97
C LYS A 76 6.20 15.23 11.35
N ALA A 77 5.18 15.27 12.20
CA ALA A 77 5.28 15.82 13.55
C ALA A 77 6.27 15.00 14.41
N ILE A 78 6.19 13.67 14.37
CA ILE A 78 7.14 12.76 15.03
C ILE A 78 8.57 13.03 14.54
N ARG A 79 8.77 13.07 13.21
CA ARG A 79 10.09 13.33 12.59
C ARG A 79 10.63 14.70 12.95
N SER A 80 9.77 15.72 12.99
CA SER A 80 10.14 17.07 13.42
C SER A 80 10.53 17.12 14.90
N ALA A 81 9.81 16.41 15.77
CA ALA A 81 10.14 16.29 17.20
C ALA A 81 11.49 15.59 17.39
N ALA A 82 11.80 14.60 16.54
CA ALA A 82 13.10 13.94 16.47
C ALA A 82 14.22 14.80 15.83
N GLY A 83 13.95 16.06 15.49
CA GLY A 83 14.93 16.99 14.91
C GLY A 83 15.15 16.86 13.40
N ILE A 84 14.37 16.03 12.71
CA ILE A 84 14.45 15.86 11.26
C ILE A 84 13.66 16.98 10.57
N LYS A 85 14.37 17.78 9.75
CA LYS A 85 13.76 18.84 8.94
C LYS A 85 13.57 18.34 7.52
N GLU A 86 12.34 18.02 7.18
CA GLU A 86 11.97 17.63 5.82
C GLU A 86 10.66 18.31 5.39
N SER A 87 10.48 18.43 4.08
CA SER A 87 9.21 18.89 3.52
C SER A 87 8.19 17.75 3.52
N ARG A 88 6.89 18.08 3.56
CA ARG A 88 5.83 17.08 3.41
C ARG A 88 5.95 16.32 2.08
N ALA A 89 6.33 17.01 1.01
CA ALA A 89 6.53 16.40 -0.31
C ALA A 89 7.64 15.33 -0.30
N ASN A 90 8.76 15.62 0.37
CA ASN A 90 9.85 14.64 0.50
C ASN A 90 9.43 13.45 1.37
N LEU A 91 8.72 13.71 2.47
CA LEU A 91 8.19 12.65 3.32
C LEU A 91 7.25 11.71 2.55
N ILE A 92 6.33 12.26 1.76
CA ILE A 92 5.41 11.46 0.93
C ILE A 92 6.19 10.59 -0.06
N LYS A 93 7.16 11.16 -0.78
CA LYS A 93 8.01 10.40 -1.72
C LYS A 93 8.74 9.25 -1.02
N SER A 94 9.38 9.53 0.10
CA SER A 94 10.06 8.49 0.90
C SER A 94 9.08 7.45 1.43
N PHE A 95 7.85 7.82 1.81
CA PHE A 95 6.85 6.86 2.26
C PHE A 95 6.35 5.97 1.13
N ASP A 96 6.13 6.53 -0.05
CA ASP A 96 5.72 5.78 -1.23
C ASP A 96 6.81 4.78 -1.69
N GLU A 97 8.09 5.08 -1.43
CA GLU A 97 9.23 4.17 -1.64
C GLU A 97 9.34 3.10 -0.54
N LEU A 98 9.26 3.50 0.74
CA LEU A 98 9.47 2.63 1.90
C LEU A 98 8.28 1.71 2.21
N PHE A 99 7.07 2.22 1.99
CA PHE A 99 5.80 1.53 2.27
C PHE A 99 5.06 1.23 0.97
N ALA A 100 5.80 1.01 -0.12
CA ALA A 100 5.24 0.57 -1.38
C ALA A 100 4.23 -0.55 -1.13
N VAL A 101 2.97 -0.30 -1.50
CA VAL A 101 1.91 -1.29 -1.34
C VAL A 101 1.74 -1.97 -2.67
N ASP A 102 2.08 -3.26 -2.70
CA ASP A 102 1.83 -4.11 -3.86
C ASP A 102 0.36 -4.06 -4.25
N GLY A 103 0.12 -3.91 -5.55
CA GLY A 103 -1.22 -3.77 -6.08
C GLY A 103 -1.49 -2.46 -6.81
N ALA A 104 -2.27 -2.57 -7.89
CA ALA A 104 -2.45 -1.59 -8.95
C ALA A 104 -1.11 -1.27 -9.66
N HIS A 105 -1.16 -0.88 -10.94
CA HIS A 105 0.00 -0.34 -11.67
C HIS A 105 0.52 1.01 -11.09
N ILE A 106 0.11 1.34 -9.85
CA ILE A 106 0.42 2.55 -9.08
C ILE A 106 1.09 2.12 -7.76
N SER A 107 1.87 1.03 -7.77
CA SER A 107 2.37 0.33 -6.58
C SER A 107 3.11 1.25 -5.58
N ASN A 108 3.83 2.27 -6.08
CA ASN A 108 4.75 3.07 -5.28
C ASN A 108 4.42 4.57 -5.29
N ARG A 109 3.17 4.98 -5.55
CA ARG A 109 2.76 6.41 -5.63
C ARG A 109 1.36 6.69 -5.06
N LYS A 110 0.90 5.82 -4.16
CA LYS A 110 -0.46 5.92 -3.63
C LYS A 110 -0.59 7.13 -2.72
N MET A 111 0.40 7.37 -1.88
CA MET A 111 0.39 8.51 -0.95
C MET A 111 0.51 9.84 -1.70
N GLU A 112 1.30 9.90 -2.77
CA GLU A 112 1.34 11.02 -3.71
C GLU A 112 -0.05 11.32 -4.29
N LEU A 113 -0.77 10.30 -4.77
CA LEU A 113 -2.11 10.47 -5.34
C LEU A 113 -3.14 10.87 -4.27
N ILE A 114 -3.07 10.28 -3.07
CA ILE A 114 -3.92 10.64 -1.92
C ILE A 114 -3.74 12.11 -1.53
N ASP A 115 -2.48 12.57 -1.44
CA ASP A 115 -2.16 13.97 -1.16
C ASP A 115 -2.64 14.90 -2.28
N ALA A 116 -2.45 14.52 -3.54
CA ALA A 116 -2.92 15.29 -4.68
C ALA A 116 -4.44 15.43 -4.70
N VAL A 117 -5.20 14.35 -4.50
CA VAL A 117 -6.66 14.36 -4.40
C VAL A 117 -7.13 15.22 -3.22
N ASN A 118 -6.46 15.12 -2.07
CA ASN A 118 -6.76 15.93 -0.89
C ASN A 118 -6.55 17.43 -1.17
N ASN A 119 -5.44 17.78 -1.81
CA ASN A 119 -5.15 19.16 -2.17
C ASN A 119 -6.05 19.69 -3.28
N ALA A 120 -6.46 18.85 -4.23
CA ALA A 120 -7.44 19.18 -5.26
C ALA A 120 -8.84 19.46 -4.69
N LEU A 121 -9.18 18.87 -3.54
CA LEU A 121 -10.40 19.18 -2.81
C LEU A 121 -10.27 20.52 -2.04
N LYS A 122 -9.13 20.76 -1.39
CA LYS A 122 -8.84 21.99 -0.63
C LYS A 122 -8.67 23.22 -1.52
N HIS A 123 -8.08 23.03 -2.68
CA HIS A 123 -7.77 24.05 -3.66
C HIS A 123 -8.41 23.61 -4.96
N ILE A 124 -9.42 24.36 -5.44
CA ILE A 124 -10.28 24.07 -6.61
C ILE A 124 -9.50 23.49 -7.82
N ARG A 125 -8.21 23.82 -7.97
CA ARG A 125 -7.24 23.15 -8.86
C ARG A 125 -5.89 22.99 -8.15
N ILE A 126 -5.18 21.90 -8.42
CA ILE A 126 -3.78 21.74 -8.01
C ILE A 126 -2.92 22.80 -8.71
N LYS A 127 -2.01 23.43 -7.96
CA LYS A 127 -1.01 24.32 -8.55
C LYS A 127 0.06 23.47 -9.27
N PRO A 128 0.23 23.60 -10.61
CA PRO A 128 1.10 22.71 -11.38
C PRO A 128 2.57 22.75 -10.95
N ASP A 129 3.03 23.91 -10.46
CA ASP A 129 4.40 24.16 -9.98
C ASP A 129 4.79 23.31 -8.77
N ARG A 130 3.82 22.88 -7.95
CA ARG A 130 4.07 22.02 -6.78
C ARG A 130 4.10 20.53 -7.10
N TYR A 131 3.62 20.14 -8.28
CA TYR A 131 3.32 18.75 -8.63
C TYR A 131 3.68 18.45 -10.09
N VAL A 132 4.83 18.94 -10.56
CA VAL A 132 5.28 18.78 -11.96
C VAL A 132 5.29 17.30 -12.37
N ASP A 133 5.96 16.45 -11.57
CA ASP A 133 6.03 15.00 -11.81
C ASP A 133 4.66 14.31 -11.86
N LEU A 134 3.68 14.81 -11.08
CA LEU A 134 2.32 14.27 -11.04
C LEU A 134 1.48 14.77 -12.22
N GLY A 135 1.66 16.03 -12.63
CA GLY A 135 0.99 16.62 -13.79
C GLY A 135 1.40 15.93 -15.08
N ASP A 136 2.68 15.59 -15.23
CA ASP A 136 3.19 14.88 -16.42
C ASP A 136 2.66 13.45 -16.53
N ARG A 137 2.36 12.80 -15.40
CA ARG A 137 1.93 11.38 -15.35
C ARG A 137 0.42 11.20 -15.31
N TYR A 138 -0.26 11.94 -14.45
CA TYR A 138 -1.70 11.80 -14.21
C TYR A 138 -2.53 12.86 -14.95
N GLY A 139 -1.89 13.85 -15.56
CA GLY A 139 -2.55 15.03 -16.07
C GLY A 139 -3.08 15.92 -14.94
N GLN A 140 -4.06 16.76 -15.26
CA GLN A 140 -4.63 17.69 -14.29
C GLN A 140 -5.54 16.97 -13.29
N ILE A 141 -5.08 16.82 -12.04
CA ILE A 141 -5.89 16.30 -10.94
C ILE A 141 -6.80 17.42 -10.39
N SER A 142 -8.08 17.11 -10.20
CA SER A 142 -9.06 18.00 -9.57
C SER A 142 -10.06 17.18 -8.74
N PHE A 143 -10.95 17.84 -7.98
CA PHE A 143 -12.03 17.12 -7.30
C PHE A 143 -12.92 16.32 -8.26
N LYS A 144 -12.99 16.71 -9.54
CA LYS A 144 -13.74 16.01 -10.59
C LYS A 144 -13.06 14.74 -11.08
N SER A 145 -11.82 14.49 -10.67
CA SER A 145 -11.12 13.25 -10.96
C SER A 145 -11.73 12.06 -10.22
N LEU A 146 -12.55 12.27 -9.18
CA LEU A 146 -13.31 11.21 -8.52
C LEU A 146 -14.79 11.32 -8.85
N VAL A 147 -15.39 10.22 -9.30
CA VAL A 147 -16.81 10.15 -9.69
C VAL A 147 -17.44 8.91 -9.10
N GLU A 148 -18.63 9.05 -8.50
CA GLU A 148 -19.43 7.92 -8.06
C GLU A 148 -20.08 7.21 -9.26
N HIS A 149 -19.94 5.89 -9.33
CA HIS A 149 -20.52 5.06 -10.37
C HIS A 149 -20.82 3.66 -9.82
N ASP A 150 -22.08 3.23 -9.89
CA ASP A 150 -22.55 1.91 -9.42
C ASP A 150 -22.08 1.56 -7.99
N GLY A 151 -22.15 2.54 -7.07
CA GLY A 151 -21.74 2.39 -5.67
C GLY A 151 -20.23 2.18 -5.48
N ARG A 152 -19.44 2.56 -6.47
CA ARG A 152 -17.97 2.64 -6.44
C ARG A 152 -17.55 4.09 -6.70
N VAL A 153 -16.31 4.43 -6.36
CA VAL A 153 -15.73 5.74 -6.70
C VAL A 153 -14.62 5.51 -7.70
N LEU A 154 -14.87 5.90 -8.95
CA LEU A 154 -13.89 5.80 -10.03
C LEU A 154 -12.97 7.00 -10.01
N CYS A 155 -11.66 6.74 -10.13
CA CYS A 155 -10.66 7.75 -10.44
C CYS A 155 -10.54 7.88 -11.95
N HIS A 156 -10.73 9.08 -12.48
CA HIS A 156 -10.55 9.46 -13.88
C HIS A 156 -9.42 10.46 -13.99
N LEU A 157 -8.34 10.01 -14.60
CA LEU A 157 -7.14 10.78 -14.92
C LEU A 157 -6.82 10.54 -16.40
N GLU A 158 -5.86 11.27 -16.96
CA GLU A 158 -5.61 11.25 -18.41
C GLU A 158 -5.33 9.84 -18.96
N GLN A 159 -4.48 9.09 -18.25
CA GLN A 159 -4.09 7.72 -18.62
C GLN A 159 -4.60 6.67 -17.62
N TYR A 160 -5.51 7.03 -16.71
CA TYR A 160 -5.97 6.11 -15.69
C TYR A 160 -7.48 6.17 -15.48
N ARG A 161 -8.07 4.99 -15.34
CA ARG A 161 -9.47 4.81 -14.95
C ARG A 161 -9.61 3.57 -14.09
N PHE A 162 -9.86 3.71 -12.79
CA PHE A 162 -9.92 2.56 -11.87
C PHE A 162 -10.78 2.87 -10.63
N ASP A 163 -11.14 1.83 -9.86
CA ASP A 163 -11.80 2.00 -8.55
C ASP A 163 -10.82 2.56 -7.52
N TYR A 164 -10.98 3.83 -7.16
CA TYR A 164 -10.09 4.57 -6.28
C TYR A 164 -10.01 3.96 -4.87
N CYS A 165 -11.15 3.50 -4.35
CA CYS A 165 -11.22 2.98 -3.00
C CYS A 165 -10.46 1.66 -2.89
N ARG A 166 -10.59 0.79 -3.89
CA ARG A 166 -9.90 -0.52 -3.93
C ARG A 166 -8.42 -0.39 -4.28
N ALA A 167 -8.08 0.40 -5.29
CA ALA A 167 -6.72 0.46 -5.81
C ALA A 167 -5.79 1.37 -5.00
N VAL A 168 -6.35 2.33 -4.23
CA VAL A 168 -5.56 3.37 -3.56
C VAL A 168 -5.90 3.49 -2.08
N LEU A 169 -7.16 3.80 -1.73
CA LEU A 169 -7.50 4.11 -0.33
C LEU A 169 -7.34 2.93 0.61
N LEU A 170 -7.88 1.75 0.26
CA LEU A 170 -7.76 0.56 1.11
C LEU A 170 -6.30 0.12 1.28
N PRO A 171 -5.49 0.01 0.22
CA PRO A 171 -4.05 -0.24 0.34
C PRO A 171 -3.35 0.76 1.29
N GLY A 172 -3.59 2.07 1.12
CA GLY A 172 -2.96 3.08 1.97
C GLY A 172 -3.44 3.04 3.43
N LEU A 173 -4.74 2.82 3.67
CA LEU A 173 -5.30 2.65 5.01
C LEU A 173 -4.69 1.44 5.72
N LYS A 174 -4.58 0.30 5.02
CA LYS A 174 -3.91 -0.90 5.55
C LYS A 174 -2.44 -0.62 5.88
N ALA A 175 -1.72 0.02 4.97
CA ALA A 175 -0.29 0.30 5.15
C ALA A 175 -0.01 1.19 6.36
N LEU A 176 -0.92 2.08 6.74
CA LEU A 176 -0.74 2.99 7.88
C LEU A 176 -1.43 2.53 9.18
N SER A 177 -2.39 1.60 9.12
CA SER A 177 -3.19 1.19 10.30
C SER A 177 -3.04 -0.27 10.70
N ASN A 178 -2.46 -1.16 9.89
CA ASN A 178 -2.30 -2.58 10.24
C ASN A 178 -1.19 -2.86 11.27
N TRP A 179 -0.62 -1.82 11.90
CA TRP A 179 0.45 -1.95 12.87
C TRP A 179 -0.11 -2.04 14.28
N ASN A 180 0.23 -3.10 15.00
CA ASN A 180 -0.06 -3.22 16.42
C ASN A 180 1.13 -2.67 17.22
N PHE A 181 1.20 -1.34 17.34
CA PHE A 181 2.24 -0.69 18.14
C PHE A 181 2.00 -0.95 19.63
N GLU A 182 2.95 -1.59 20.30
CA GLU A 182 2.91 -1.82 21.75
C GLU A 182 3.26 -0.54 22.53
N ASP A 183 4.14 0.29 21.97
CA ASP A 183 4.66 1.50 22.60
C ASP A 183 5.07 2.59 21.58
N ALA A 184 5.48 3.74 22.11
CA ALA A 184 5.98 4.87 21.33
C ALA A 184 7.28 4.57 20.56
N GLU A 185 8.09 3.61 21.02
CA GLU A 185 9.33 3.24 20.33
C GLU A 185 9.03 2.53 19.00
N GLY A 186 8.03 1.64 18.99
CA GLY A 186 7.54 1.00 17.77
C GLY A 186 7.03 2.02 16.74
N VAL A 187 6.32 3.05 17.22
CA VAL A 187 5.84 4.15 16.36
C VAL A 187 6.98 4.98 15.81
N LEU A 188 7.97 5.31 16.63
CA LEU A 188 9.15 6.06 16.20
C LEU A 188 9.92 5.29 15.12
N LYS A 189 10.14 3.98 15.30
CA LYS A 189 10.75 3.09 14.31
C LYS A 189 10.01 3.14 12.98
N PHE A 190 8.68 2.98 13.03
CA PHE A 190 7.82 3.08 11.85
C PHE A 190 7.96 4.45 11.16
N ALA A 191 7.85 5.55 11.91
CA ALA A 191 7.99 6.90 11.36
C ALA A 191 9.39 7.16 10.75
N MET A 192 10.43 6.48 11.23
CA MET A 192 11.77 6.54 10.66
C MET A 192 11.93 5.70 9.38
N GLY A 193 10.94 4.89 9.01
CA GLY A 193 11.05 3.92 7.93
C GLY A 193 11.82 2.66 8.33
N ASN A 194 12.08 2.47 9.63
CA ASN A 194 12.77 1.31 10.17
C ASN A 194 11.73 0.24 10.51
N ILE A 195 11.19 -0.35 9.46
CA ILE A 195 10.17 -1.38 9.51
C ILE A 195 10.90 -2.73 9.41
N PRO A 196 10.56 -3.74 10.22
CA PRO A 196 10.94 -5.10 9.89
C PRO A 196 10.42 -5.40 8.48
N SER A 197 11.31 -5.75 7.56
CA SER A 197 10.96 -6.19 6.22
C SER A 197 10.06 -7.42 6.30
N SER A 198 8.74 -7.22 6.34
CA SER A 198 7.75 -8.30 6.35
C SER A 198 6.58 -8.07 5.40
N THR A 199 6.68 -7.11 4.47
CA THR A 199 5.64 -6.91 3.45
C THR A 199 6.01 -7.43 2.06
N SER A 200 7.15 -8.09 1.87
CA SER A 200 7.50 -8.74 0.58
C SER A 200 8.01 -10.17 0.68
N ASP A 201 8.48 -10.61 1.84
CA ASP A 201 8.57 -12.03 2.14
C ASP A 201 7.46 -12.34 3.14
N TYR A 202 6.35 -12.90 2.64
CA TYR A 202 5.67 -13.92 3.42
C TYR A 202 6.75 -14.97 3.71
N SER A 203 7.47 -14.84 4.83
CA SER A 203 8.05 -16.00 5.48
C SER A 203 6.82 -16.87 5.74
N SER A 204 6.61 -17.81 4.82
CA SER A 204 5.49 -18.70 4.75
C SER A 204 5.09 -19.06 6.19
N PRO A 205 3.90 -18.66 6.70
CA PRO A 205 3.47 -19.02 8.04
C PRO A 205 3.37 -20.55 8.19
N TYR A 206 3.48 -21.25 7.06
CA TYR A 206 3.48 -22.68 6.90
C TYR A 206 4.85 -23.30 7.17
N ASP A 207 4.87 -24.24 8.12
CA ASP A 207 5.84 -25.31 8.29
C ASP A 207 5.88 -26.22 7.05
N SER A 208 7.02 -26.21 6.37
CA SER A 208 7.33 -27.11 5.24
C SER A 208 7.19 -28.62 5.53
N GLY A 209 7.08 -29.01 6.80
CA GLY A 209 6.90 -30.39 7.25
C GLY A 209 5.44 -30.85 7.36
N ASP A 210 4.44 -29.96 7.25
CA ASP A 210 3.02 -30.30 7.36
C ASP A 210 2.32 -30.35 5.98
N PRO A 211 1.92 -31.53 5.49
CA PRO A 211 1.20 -31.65 4.21
C PRO A 211 -0.16 -30.94 4.18
N SER A 212 -0.79 -30.71 5.34
CA SER A 212 -2.06 -29.96 5.40
C SER A 212 -1.87 -28.49 5.05
N GLU A 213 -0.70 -27.93 5.38
CA GLU A 213 -0.36 -26.57 5.05
C GLU A 213 0.04 -26.39 3.57
N ALA A 214 0.55 -27.44 2.93
CA ALA A 214 0.74 -27.44 1.47
C ALA A 214 -0.60 -27.33 0.72
N ILE A 215 -1.66 -27.97 1.24
CA ILE A 215 -3.03 -27.82 0.71
C ILE A 215 -3.52 -26.39 0.91
N ASP A 216 -3.34 -25.81 2.10
CA ASP A 216 -3.76 -24.44 2.37
C ASP A 216 -3.06 -23.42 1.46
N ARG A 217 -1.74 -23.57 1.24
CA ARG A 217 -1.00 -22.76 0.27
C ARG A 217 -1.55 -22.91 -1.15
N MET A 218 -1.90 -24.12 -1.57
CA MET A 218 -2.51 -24.35 -2.88
C MET A 218 -3.89 -23.69 -2.98
N VAL A 219 -4.68 -23.72 -1.91
CA VAL A 219 -5.96 -23.02 -1.83
C VAL A 219 -5.75 -21.50 -1.95
N GLU A 220 -4.80 -20.91 -1.24
CA GLU A 220 -4.49 -19.47 -1.35
C GLU A 220 -4.07 -19.04 -2.76
N ILE A 221 -3.27 -19.87 -3.44
CA ILE A 221 -2.86 -19.62 -4.82
C ILE A 221 -4.06 -19.72 -5.77
N CYS A 222 -4.87 -20.77 -5.63
CA CYS A 222 -6.00 -21.03 -6.52
C CYS A 222 -7.19 -20.07 -6.28
N SER A 223 -7.33 -19.54 -5.07
CA SER A 223 -8.37 -18.57 -4.68
C SER A 223 -7.82 -17.15 -4.51
N SER A 224 -6.67 -16.88 -5.13
CA SER A 224 -5.97 -15.62 -4.97
C SER A 224 -6.79 -14.45 -5.52
N PRO A 225 -7.03 -13.39 -4.73
CA PRO A 225 -7.72 -12.21 -5.22
C PRO A 225 -6.85 -11.46 -6.24
N CYS A 226 -7.46 -10.55 -7.00
CA CYS A 226 -6.73 -9.71 -7.94
C CYS A 226 -5.77 -8.77 -7.19
N ARG A 227 -4.48 -8.77 -7.54
CA ARG A 227 -3.46 -7.83 -7.04
C ARG A 227 -3.89 -6.37 -7.16
N ASN A 228 -4.68 -6.03 -8.18
CA ASN A 228 -5.01 -4.64 -8.52
C ASN A 228 -6.25 -4.07 -7.82
N CYS A 229 -7.23 -4.92 -7.49
CA CYS A 229 -8.48 -4.46 -6.86
C CYS A 229 -8.92 -5.31 -5.65
N GLU A 230 -8.15 -6.34 -5.32
CA GLU A 230 -8.40 -7.34 -4.27
C GLU A 230 -9.75 -8.07 -4.37
N GLU A 231 -10.43 -7.97 -5.52
CA GLU A 231 -11.65 -8.73 -5.81
C GLU A 231 -11.28 -10.14 -6.32
N GLN A 232 -12.14 -11.11 -6.04
CA GLN A 232 -12.05 -12.46 -6.57
C GLN A 232 -12.21 -12.45 -8.10
N ALA A 233 -11.73 -13.49 -8.79
CA ALA A 233 -11.69 -13.54 -10.26
C ALA A 233 -13.04 -13.21 -10.91
N ASP A 234 -14.14 -13.76 -10.38
CA ASP A 234 -15.50 -13.56 -10.90
C ASP A 234 -16.05 -12.15 -10.66
N ASP A 235 -15.61 -11.48 -9.58
CA ASP A 235 -16.02 -10.13 -9.22
C ASP A 235 -15.08 -9.05 -9.76
N CYS A 236 -13.91 -9.45 -10.26
CA CYS A 236 -12.86 -8.54 -10.70
C CYS A 236 -13.26 -7.77 -11.95
N ARG A 237 -13.17 -6.44 -11.87
CA ARG A 237 -13.44 -5.52 -12.99
C ARG A 237 -12.20 -4.86 -13.58
N CYS A 238 -11.00 -5.36 -13.26
CA CYS A 238 -9.75 -4.76 -13.78
C CYS A 238 -9.67 -4.74 -15.31
N SER A 239 -10.35 -5.66 -16.00
CA SER A 239 -10.51 -5.63 -17.47
C SER A 239 -11.25 -4.42 -18.02
N GLN A 240 -12.01 -3.72 -17.17
CA GLN A 240 -12.74 -2.50 -17.51
C GLN A 240 -11.97 -1.23 -17.14
N TYR A 241 -10.80 -1.37 -16.51
CA TYR A 241 -9.97 -0.29 -16.00
C TYR A 241 -8.81 0.00 -16.95
N ILE A 242 -8.31 1.23 -16.88
CA ILE A 242 -7.13 1.69 -17.61
C ILE A 242 -6.07 2.06 -16.58
N PHE A 243 -4.86 1.57 -16.80
CA PHE A 243 -3.71 1.80 -15.97
C PHE A 243 -2.54 2.22 -16.84
N ASP A 244 -2.14 3.49 -16.75
CA ASP A 244 -1.05 4.07 -17.55
C ASP A 244 -1.23 3.85 -19.07
N GLY A 245 -2.47 4.07 -19.54
CA GLY A 245 -2.85 3.90 -20.94
C GLY A 245 -3.10 2.44 -21.36
N GLU A 246 -2.74 1.47 -20.53
CA GLU A 246 -2.96 0.05 -20.79
C GLU A 246 -4.26 -0.46 -20.16
N GLY A 247 -4.95 -1.37 -20.86
CA GLY A 247 -6.11 -2.06 -20.31
C GLY A 247 -5.68 -2.98 -19.18
N GLY A 248 -6.32 -2.84 -18.02
CA GLY A 248 -6.06 -3.74 -16.89
C GLY A 248 -6.52 -5.16 -17.17
N ARG A 249 -6.12 -6.08 -16.29
CA ARG A 249 -6.58 -7.48 -16.29
C ARG A 249 -6.60 -8.02 -14.88
N PHE A 250 -7.23 -9.17 -14.71
CA PHE A 250 -7.08 -9.95 -13.49
C PHE A 250 -5.64 -10.44 -13.40
N GLU A 251 -4.98 -10.14 -12.29
CA GLU A 251 -3.63 -10.61 -11.97
C GLU A 251 -3.68 -11.16 -10.55
N PRO A 252 -3.43 -12.45 -10.31
CA PRO A 252 -3.52 -13.00 -8.96
C PRO A 252 -2.48 -12.35 -8.04
N LEU A 253 -2.87 -12.01 -6.83
CA LEU A 253 -1.99 -11.43 -5.81
C LEU A 253 -0.89 -12.41 -5.40
N HIS A 254 -1.25 -13.69 -5.29
CA HIS A 254 -0.37 -14.80 -4.99
C HIS A 254 -0.21 -15.62 -6.26
N SER A 255 1.03 -15.69 -6.74
CA SER A 255 1.41 -16.56 -7.85
C SER A 255 2.71 -17.24 -7.48
N VAL A 256 2.88 -18.46 -7.96
CA VAL A 256 4.07 -19.27 -7.72
C VAL A 256 4.72 -19.63 -9.05
N SER A 257 6.03 -19.86 -9.03
CA SER A 257 6.71 -20.41 -10.19
C SER A 257 6.22 -21.83 -10.48
N GLU A 258 6.43 -22.29 -11.71
CA GLU A 258 6.07 -23.67 -12.09
C GLU A 258 6.80 -24.71 -11.21
N SER A 259 8.06 -24.45 -10.84
CA SER A 259 8.80 -25.32 -9.92
C SER A 259 8.18 -25.38 -8.54
N ASP A 260 7.78 -24.23 -7.97
CA ASP A 260 7.18 -24.18 -6.63
C ASP A 260 5.78 -24.80 -6.62
N PHE A 261 5.03 -24.64 -7.72
CA PHE A 261 3.76 -25.31 -7.93
C PHE A 261 3.93 -26.83 -7.93
N ASN A 262 4.91 -27.34 -8.69
CA ASN A 262 5.20 -28.77 -8.75
C ASN A 262 5.64 -29.33 -7.40
N GLU A 263 6.43 -28.56 -6.64
CA GLU A 263 6.84 -28.91 -5.29
C GLU A 263 5.63 -29.02 -4.36
N LEU A 264 4.75 -28.01 -4.33
CA LEU A 264 3.50 -28.03 -3.55
C LEU A 264 2.63 -29.24 -3.93
N MET A 265 2.46 -29.50 -5.21
CA MET A 265 1.68 -30.65 -5.69
C MET A 265 2.31 -32.00 -5.27
N SER A 266 3.64 -32.09 -5.20
CA SER A 266 4.34 -33.29 -4.73
C SER A 266 4.18 -33.53 -3.22
N GLN A 267 4.04 -32.45 -2.43
CA GLN A 267 3.77 -32.50 -0.99
C GLN A 267 2.32 -32.91 -0.71
N ILE A 268 1.37 -32.41 -1.51
CA ILE A 268 -0.06 -32.73 -1.40
C ILE A 268 -0.35 -34.16 -1.86
N SER A 269 0.28 -34.60 -2.95
CA SER A 269 0.04 -35.91 -3.56
C SER A 269 1.36 -36.60 -3.88
N PRO A 270 1.76 -37.61 -3.08
CA PRO A 270 2.98 -38.40 -3.32
C PRO A 270 3.02 -39.15 -4.67
N SER A 271 1.88 -39.26 -5.35
CA SER A 271 1.78 -39.87 -6.69
C SER A 271 2.17 -38.89 -7.80
N TYR A 272 2.14 -37.58 -7.53
CA TYR A 272 2.46 -36.53 -8.50
C TYR A 272 3.94 -36.54 -8.92
N SER A 273 4.84 -36.88 -8.01
CA SER A 273 6.29 -36.99 -8.26
C SER A 273 6.71 -38.28 -9.00
N ARG A 274 5.77 -39.17 -9.31
CA ARG A 274 6.02 -40.44 -10.03
C ARG A 274 5.61 -40.40 -11.51
N ALA A 275 5.11 -39.26 -11.99
CA ALA A 275 4.67 -39.04 -13.37
C ALA A 275 5.76 -38.40 -14.22
#